data_AF-A0A2B0TM92-F1
#
_entry.id   AF-A0A2B0TM92-F1
#
_cell.length_a   1.000
_cell.length_b   1.000
_cell.length_c   1.000
_cell.angle_alpha   90.00
_cell.angle_beta   90.00
_cell.angle_gamma   90.00
#
_symmetry.space_group_name_H-M   'P 1'
#
loop_
_entity.id
_entity.type
_entity.pdbx_description
1 polymer ?
#
loop_
_entity_poly.entity_id
_entity_poly.type
_entity_poly.pdbx_seq_one_letter_code
_entity_poly.pdbx_strand_id
1 'polypeptide(L)' 'MEVLLVATFSAIIIMMTVFVITKACFTGYKRNDISFRKFILLSSVSIVIGRLLSFVLPFGYEKIFDYIN' A
#
# COMPACT_ATOMS: atom_id res chain seq x y z
N MET A 1 -15.47 -4.07 -16.86
CA MET A 1 -14.75 -2.78 -17.04
C MET A 1 -14.75 -1.95 -15.75
N GLU A 2 -15.79 -2.05 -14.91
CA GLU A 2 -15.89 -1.33 -13.62
C GLU A 2 -14.92 -1.85 -12.54
N VAL A 3 -14.75 -3.17 -12.44
CA VAL A 3 -13.85 -3.82 -11.45
C VAL A 3 -12.40 -3.33 -11.57
N LEU A 4 -11.88 -3.23 -12.79
CA LEU A 4 -10.53 -2.74 -13.06
C LEU A 4 -10.35 -1.27 -12.67
N LEU A 5 -11.38 -0.46 -12.88
CA LEU A 5 -11.37 0.97 -12.55
C LEU A 5 -11.36 1.16 -11.03
N VAL A 6 -12.25 0.46 -10.30
CA VAL A 6 -12.29 0.46 -8.83
C VAL A 6 -10.98 -0.07 -8.23
N ALA A 7 -10.45 -1.18 -8.75
CA ALA A 7 -9.18 -1.74 -8.30
C ALA A 7 -8.01 -0.75 -8.51
N THR A 8 -8.01 0.00 -9.61
CA THR A 8 -6.98 1.00 -9.91
C THR A 8 -7.04 2.16 -8.92
N PHE A 9 -8.23 2.71 -8.64
CA PHE A 9 -8.37 3.78 -7.64
C PHE A 9 -7.95 3.31 -6.24
N SER A 10 -8.33 2.10 -5.85
CA SER A 10 -7.91 1.51 -4.57
C SER A 10 -6.38 1.33 -4.50
N ALA A 11 -5.74 0.89 -5.57
CA ALA A 11 -4.28 0.77 -5.64
C ALA A 11 -3.58 2.14 -5.51
N ILE A 12 -4.13 3.20 -6.13
CA ILE A 12 -3.59 4.57 -6.01
C ILE A 12 -3.64 5.03 -4.54
N ILE A 13 -4.76 4.80 -3.86
CA ILE A 13 -4.92 5.18 -2.44
C ILE A 13 -3.90 4.45 -1.58
N ILE A 14 -3.71 3.13 -1.79
CA ILE A 14 -2.72 2.34 -1.06
C ILE A 14 -1.31 2.86 -1.28
N MET A 15 -0.96 3.19 -2.53
CA MET A 15 0.35 3.75 -2.85
C MET A 15 0.58 5.13 -2.19
N MET A 16 -0.46 5.96 -2.12
CA MET A 16 -0.39 7.23 -1.37
C MET A 16 -0.15 6.98 0.12
N THR A 17 -0.84 6.01 0.73
CA THR A 17 -0.64 5.65 2.14
C THR A 17 0.79 5.15 2.41
N VAL A 18 1.30 4.25 1.57
CA VAL A 18 2.69 3.76 1.64
C VAL A 18 3.69 4.91 1.54
N PHE A 19 3.44 5.88 0.65
CA PHE A 19 4.29 7.06 0.51
C PHE A 19 4.29 7.93 1.77
N VAL A 20 3.11 8.17 2.38
CA VAL A 20 3.00 8.95 3.63
C VAL A 20 3.72 8.25 4.79
N ILE A 21 3.55 6.92 4.93
CA ILE A 21 4.25 6.13 5.95
C ILE A 21 5.77 6.22 5.75
N THR A 22 6.23 6.04 4.51
CA THR A 22 7.66 6.14 4.17
C THR A 22 8.22 7.52 4.51
N LYS A 23 7.47 8.58 4.21
CA LYS A 23 7.84 9.96 4.57
C LYS A 23 7.92 10.16 6.09
N ALA A 24 6.96 9.62 6.84
CA ALA A 24 6.98 9.68 8.31
C ALA A 24 8.20 8.94 8.90
N CYS A 25 8.52 7.74 8.38
CA CYS A 25 9.72 7.01 8.75
C CYS A 25 11.00 7.80 8.41
N PHE A 26 11.03 8.50 7.27
CA PHE A 26 12.15 9.33 6.87
C PHE A 26 12.33 10.54 7.80
N THR A 27 11.23 11.17 8.23
CA THR A 27 11.26 12.23 9.24
C THR A 27 11.78 11.74 10.57
N GLY A 28 11.35 10.55 11.03
CA GLY A 28 11.88 9.92 12.25
C GLY A 28 13.37 9.54 12.16
N TYR A 29 13.82 9.08 10.99
CA TYR A 29 15.24 8.88 10.71
C TYR A 29 16.04 10.18 10.79
N LYS A 30 15.55 11.26 10.15
CA LYS A 30 16.22 12.57 10.15
C LYS A 30 16.33 13.18 11.56
N ARG A 31 15.39 12.86 12.45
CA ARG A 31 15.42 13.27 13.86
C ARG A 31 16.29 12.39 14.76
N ASN A 32 16.96 11.36 14.21
CA ASN A 32 17.70 10.34 14.95
C ASN A 32 16.85 9.52 15.96
N ASP A 33 15.52 9.59 15.86
CA ASP A 33 14.61 8.75 16.66
C ASP A 33 14.68 7.27 16.22
N ILE A 34 15.08 7.02 14.96
CA ILE A 34 15.07 5.70 14.32
C ILE A 34 16.41 5.44 13.63
N SER A 35 17.00 4.27 13.86
CA SER A 35 18.20 3.79 13.16
C SER A 35 17.96 3.58 11.66
N PHE A 36 18.98 3.83 10.83
CA PHE A 36 18.97 3.57 9.38
C PHE A 36 18.49 2.16 9.01
N ARG A 37 18.88 1.14 9.79
CA ARG A 37 18.45 -0.25 9.56
C ARG A 37 16.94 -0.41 9.76
N LYS A 38 16.39 0.19 10.81
CA LYS A 38 14.94 0.16 11.10
C LYS A 38 14.15 0.95 10.05
N PHE A 39 14.69 2.07 9.57
CA PHE A 39 14.09 2.84 8.49
C PHE A 39 13.94 2.03 7.21
N ILE A 40 15.00 1.35 6.76
CA ILE A 40 14.95 0.51 5.55
C ILE A 40 13.94 -0.62 5.74
N LEU A 41 13.95 -1.29 6.90
CA LEU A 41 13.09 -2.44 7.19
C LEU A 41 11.60 -2.04 7.21
N LEU A 42 11.26 -0.93 7.88
CA LEU A 42 9.86 -0.44 7.93
C LEU A 42 9.38 0.04 6.56
N SER A 43 10.22 0.76 5.83
CA SER A 43 9.90 1.24 4.48
C SER A 43 9.68 0.08 3.52
N SER A 44 10.59 -0.88 3.48
CA SER A 44 10.51 -2.05 2.59
C SER A 44 9.28 -2.90 2.90
N VAL A 45 8.99 -3.15 4.18
CA VAL A 45 7.79 -3.90 4.60
C VAL A 45 6.52 -3.18 4.15
N SER A 46 6.43 -1.85 4.32
CA SER A 46 5.24 -1.10 3.89
C SER A 46 5.01 -1.17 2.37
N ILE A 47 6.08 -1.11 1.58
CA ILE A 47 6.02 -1.22 0.12
C ILE A 47 5.58 -2.63 -0.30
N VAL A 48 6.15 -3.67 0.33
CA VAL A 48 5.80 -5.06 0.04
C VAL A 48 4.33 -5.34 0.37
N ILE A 49 3.85 -4.90 1.54
CA ILE A 49 2.45 -5.05 1.94
C ILE A 49 1.53 -4.28 0.98
N GLY A 50 1.87 -3.04 0.62
CA GLY A 50 1.08 -2.25 -0.32
C GLY A 50 0.94 -2.90 -1.70
N ARG A 51 2.02 -3.51 -2.21
CA ARG A 51 1.98 -4.28 -3.46
C ARG A 51 1.13 -5.54 -3.34
N LEU A 52 1.29 -6.30 -2.25
CA LEU A 52 0.49 -7.51 -1.98
C LEU A 52 -0.99 -7.17 -1.93
N LEU A 53 -1.39 -6.14 -1.19
CA LEU A 53 -2.77 -5.69 -1.11
C LEU A 53 -3.31 -5.28 -2.48
N SER A 54 -2.54 -4.48 -3.23
CA SER A 54 -2.94 -4.03 -4.57
C SER A 54 -3.10 -5.19 -5.56
N PHE A 55 -2.34 -6.27 -5.40
CA PHE A 55 -2.46 -7.47 -6.21
C PHE A 55 -3.68 -8.32 -5.83
N VAL A 56 -4.01 -8.41 -4.53
CA VAL A 56 -5.13 -9.22 -4.03
C VAL A 56 -6.50 -8.52 -4.25
N LEU A 57 -6.53 -7.19 -4.22
CA LEU A 57 -7.72 -6.37 -4.42
C LEU A 57 -8.58 -6.72 -5.64
N PRO A 58 -8.02 -6.81 -6.87
CA PRO A 58 -8.82 -7.13 -8.05
C PRO A 58 -9.53 -8.50 -7.94
N PHE A 59 -8.87 -9.51 -7.37
CA PHE A 59 -9.50 -10.82 -7.14
C PHE A 59 -10.66 -10.73 -6.13
N GLY A 60 -10.50 -9.91 -5.09
CA GLY A 60 -11.56 -9.66 -4.12
C GLY A 60 -12.77 -8.96 -4.76
N TYR A 61 -12.53 -7.93 -5.57
CA TYR A 61 -13.60 -7.21 -6.25
C TYR A 61 -14.33 -8.07 -7.29
N GLU A 62 -13.61 -8.92 -8.01
CA GLU A 62 -14.18 -9.86 -8.97
C GLU A 62 -15.19 -10.80 -8.29
N LYS A 63 -14.82 -11.37 -7.13
CA LYS A 63 -15.73 -12.23 -6.35
C LYS A 63 -16.96 -11.51 -5.81
N ILE A 64 -16.82 -10.24 -5.42
CA ILE A 64 -17.93 -9.45 -4.90
C ILE A 64 -18.89 -9.07 -6.03
N PHE A 65 -18.38 -8.69 -7.20
CA PHE A 65 -19.20 -8.39 -8.37
C PHE A 65 -19.96 -9.61 -8.85
N ASP A 66 -19.32 -10.78 -8.92
CA ASP A 66 -19.97 -12.07 -9.26
C ASP A 66 -21.07 -12.46 -8.27
N TYR A 67 -20.96 -12.08 -6.99
CA TYR A 67 -21.99 -12.39 -5.99
C TYR A 67 -23.21 -11.46 -6.09
N ILE A 68 -23.01 -10.21 -6.53
CA ILE A 68 -24.06 -9.20 -6.57
C ILE A 68 -24.88 -9.29 -7.87
N ASN A 69 -24.29 -9.78 -8.96
CA ASN A 69 -24.91 -9.86 -10.28
C ASN A 69 -25.50 -11.23 -10.59
#